data_AF-A0A498QGU3-F1
#
_entry.id   AF-A0A498QGU3-F1
#
_cell.length_a   1.000
_cell.length_b   1.000
_cell.length_c   1.000
_cell.angle_alpha   90.00
_cell.angle_beta   90.00
_cell.angle_gamma   90.00
#
_symmetry.space_group_name_H-M   'P 1'
#
loop_
_entity.id
_entity.type
_entity.pdbx_description
1 polymer ?
#
loop_
_entity_poly.entity_id
_entity_poly.type
_entity_poly.pdbx_seq_one_letter_code
_entity_poly.pdbx_strand_id
1 'polypeptide(L)'
;MTQAIMASIGASSWQSIIQHADNPYYGKAIRRNPNYAQAIDLRHKAVAARAAHIAARPQPPAMPATVNDDLDHWLTTTAHTAAADAEWSAKDQALAALIAHCEARIQGIGMDRDTILKSLNDDLDQLMARAAHAVEQLNGAHTPAEVVAAGVGDVWNELAELRHDYDQIRQAQASVMTGLQELGLGRSNYLFDDPLASDTAIANLDHIFPAWRDRTTPTPVSFSPSWDGRAQPWPKDPVGQLVWIVTSGAQAWTPTTSQLNTLWAKRRETRAHPQPTNEVTHA
;
A
#
# COMPACT_ATOMS: atom_id res chain seq x y z
N MET A 1 -4.43 35.53 14.17
CA MET A 1 -3.35 34.96 13.34
C MET A 1 -3.01 33.52 13.77
N THR A 2 -4.00 32.75 14.22
CA THR A 2 -3.79 31.40 14.82
C THR A 2 -4.70 30.33 14.21
N GLN A 3 -5.64 30.71 13.33
CA GLN A 3 -6.52 29.79 12.58
C GLN A 3 -5.95 29.36 11.21
N ALA A 4 -4.89 30.02 10.72
CA ALA A 4 -4.30 29.69 9.41
C ALA A 4 -3.24 28.57 9.48
N ILE A 5 -2.82 28.15 10.67
CA ILE A 5 -1.75 27.13 10.85
C ILE A 5 -2.34 25.72 11.09
N MET A 6 -3.61 25.58 11.47
CA MET A 6 -4.25 24.26 11.57
C MET A 6 -4.89 23.77 10.26
N ALA A 7 -5.14 24.67 9.30
CA ALA A 7 -5.72 24.31 8.00
C ALA A 7 -4.71 23.73 6.99
N SER A 8 -3.40 23.91 7.20
CA SER A 8 -2.38 23.42 6.25
C SER A 8 -1.76 22.07 6.61
N ILE A 9 -2.00 21.54 7.83
CA ILE A 9 -1.44 20.25 8.28
C ILE A 9 -2.47 19.10 8.13
N GLY A 10 -3.77 19.39 8.01
CA GLY A 10 -4.82 18.36 7.98
C GLY A 10 -5.30 17.93 6.58
N ALA A 11 -5.01 18.70 5.53
CA ALA A 11 -5.47 18.38 4.19
C ALA A 11 -4.61 17.33 3.47
N SER A 12 -3.41 17.00 3.94
CA SER A 12 -2.39 16.29 3.14
C SER A 12 -2.27 14.78 3.39
N SER A 13 -2.62 14.26 4.58
CA SER A 13 -2.32 12.87 4.96
C SER A 13 -3.40 11.85 4.62
N TRP A 14 -4.68 12.21 4.69
CA TRP A 14 -5.76 11.29 4.29
C TRP A 14 -5.95 11.29 2.77
N GLN A 15 -5.63 12.40 2.11
CA GLN A 15 -5.63 12.50 0.65
C GLN A 15 -4.59 11.58 0.03
N SER A 16 -3.41 11.40 0.65
CA SER A 16 -2.42 10.44 0.16
C SER A 16 -2.94 8.99 0.25
N ILE A 17 -3.67 8.65 1.32
CA ILE A 17 -4.32 7.32 1.43
C ILE A 17 -5.33 7.11 0.31
N ILE A 18 -6.09 8.14 -0.07
CA ILE A 18 -7.00 8.06 -1.21
C ILE A 18 -6.24 7.94 -2.54
N GLN A 19 -5.16 8.69 -2.73
CA GLN A 19 -4.32 8.56 -3.93
C GLN A 19 -3.70 7.17 -4.04
N HIS A 20 -3.26 6.58 -2.93
CA HIS A 20 -2.77 5.19 -2.92
C HIS A 20 -3.89 4.18 -3.16
N ALA A 21 -5.15 4.52 -2.85
CA ALA A 21 -6.30 3.66 -3.11
C ALA A 21 -6.68 3.55 -4.60
N ASP A 22 -6.06 4.33 -5.49
CA ASP A 22 -6.15 4.14 -6.94
C ASP A 22 -5.48 2.82 -7.38
N ASN A 23 -4.49 2.33 -6.62
CA ASN A 23 -3.98 0.97 -6.80
C ASN A 23 -5.05 -0.03 -6.32
N PRO A 24 -5.47 -0.99 -7.17
CA PRO A 24 -6.60 -1.87 -6.86
C PRO A 24 -6.34 -2.75 -5.63
N TYR A 25 -5.10 -3.17 -5.39
CA TYR A 25 -4.72 -4.02 -4.27
C TYR A 25 -4.61 -3.24 -2.96
N TYR A 26 -4.02 -2.04 -2.98
CA TYR A 26 -4.00 -1.17 -1.80
C TYR A 26 -5.44 -0.76 -1.39
N GLY A 27 -6.25 -0.32 -2.35
CA GLY A 27 -7.65 0.03 -2.12
C GLY A 27 -8.47 -1.17 -1.62
N LYS A 28 -8.25 -2.37 -2.17
CA LYS A 28 -8.88 -3.62 -1.68
C LYS A 28 -8.46 -3.92 -0.23
N ALA A 29 -7.17 -3.81 0.10
CA ALA A 29 -6.66 -4.07 1.43
C ALA A 29 -7.25 -3.14 2.49
N ILE A 30 -7.37 -1.85 2.18
CA ILE A 30 -8.03 -0.89 3.07
C ILE A 30 -9.54 -1.19 3.21
N ARG A 31 -10.23 -1.48 2.10
CA ARG A 31 -11.67 -1.79 2.10
C ARG A 31 -12.03 -3.07 2.84
N ARG A 32 -11.11 -4.03 2.98
CA ARG A 32 -11.28 -5.22 3.82
C ARG A 32 -11.44 -4.87 5.31
N ASN A 33 -10.99 -3.70 5.75
CA ASN A 33 -11.24 -3.25 7.12
C ASN A 33 -12.71 -2.80 7.26
N PRO A 34 -13.53 -3.49 8.08
CA PRO A 34 -14.96 -3.16 8.20
C PRO A 34 -15.21 -1.75 8.74
N ASN A 35 -14.24 -1.18 9.46
CA ASN A 35 -14.32 0.19 9.98
C ASN A 35 -14.11 1.26 8.90
N TYR A 36 -13.52 0.91 7.76
CA TYR A 36 -13.22 1.86 6.70
C TYR A 36 -14.48 2.36 6.01
N ALA A 37 -15.33 1.43 5.55
CA ALA A 37 -16.60 1.76 4.90
C ALA A 37 -17.49 2.60 5.81
N GLN A 38 -17.60 2.21 7.09
CA GLN A 38 -18.38 2.96 8.09
C GLN A 38 -17.86 4.39 8.29
N ALA A 39 -16.54 4.59 8.35
CA ALA A 39 -15.95 5.90 8.52
C ALA A 39 -16.15 6.80 7.29
N ILE A 40 -16.04 6.24 6.07
CA ILE A 40 -16.31 6.94 4.81
C ILE A 40 -17.78 7.35 4.72
N ASP A 41 -18.71 6.44 4.99
CA ASP A 41 -20.15 6.71 4.93
C ASP A 41 -20.56 7.78 5.96
N LEU A 42 -20.04 7.69 7.18
CA LEU A 42 -20.28 8.69 8.22
C LEU A 42 -19.72 10.05 7.83
N ARG A 43 -18.51 10.09 7.25
CA ARG A 43 -17.91 11.33 6.73
C ARG A 43 -18.78 11.95 5.65
N HIS A 44 -19.22 11.16 4.66
CA HIS A 44 -20.09 11.65 3.58
C HIS A 44 -21.39 12.25 4.14
N LYS A 45 -22.04 11.56 5.08
CA LYS A 45 -23.24 12.06 5.76
C LYS A 45 -22.97 13.36 6.52
N ALA A 46 -21.87 13.44 7.26
CA ALA A 46 -21.49 14.63 8.03
C ALA A 46 -21.18 15.84 7.13
N VAL A 47 -20.48 15.62 6.00
CA VAL A 47 -20.19 16.67 5.00
C VAL A 47 -21.49 17.19 4.37
N ALA A 48 -22.39 16.30 3.95
CA ALA A 48 -23.68 16.68 3.39
C ALA A 48 -24.55 17.45 4.41
N ALA A 49 -24.61 16.98 5.66
CA ALA A 49 -25.32 17.65 6.74
C ALA A 49 -24.74 19.04 7.02
N ARG A 50 -23.41 19.18 7.03
CA ARG A 50 -22.74 20.47 7.23
C ARG A 50 -22.99 21.45 6.10
N ALA A 51 -22.97 20.99 4.84
CA ALA A 51 -23.30 21.84 3.69
C ALA A 51 -24.73 22.39 3.79
N ALA A 52 -25.70 21.54 4.15
CA ALA A 52 -27.08 21.96 4.38
C ALA A 52 -27.21 22.92 5.57
N HIS A 53 -26.49 22.65 6.67
CA HIS A 53 -26.47 23.51 7.87
C HIS A 53 -25.90 24.90 7.57
N ILE A 54 -24.83 24.98 6.77
CA ILE A 54 -24.23 26.25 6.35
C ILE A 54 -25.22 27.11 5.55
N ALA A 55 -26.01 26.49 4.67
CA ALA A 55 -27.03 27.19 3.90
C ALA A 55 -28.17 27.77 4.78
N ALA A 56 -28.39 27.21 5.96
CA ALA A 56 -29.47 27.60 6.88
C ALA A 56 -29.04 28.62 7.95
N ARG A 57 -27.94 29.37 7.74
CA ARG A 57 -27.45 30.33 8.74
C ARG A 57 -28.48 31.43 9.03
N PRO A 58 -28.83 31.70 10.30
CA PRO A 58 -29.71 32.79 10.68
C PRO A 58 -29.22 34.14 10.15
N GLN A 59 -30.13 34.94 9.60
CA GLN A 59 -29.80 36.28 9.10
C GLN A 59 -30.24 37.33 10.10
N PRO A 60 -29.39 38.33 10.41
CA PRO A 60 -29.76 39.45 11.26
C PRO A 60 -30.93 40.23 10.63
N PRO A 61 -31.86 40.77 11.44
CA PRO A 61 -32.86 41.70 10.93
C PRO A 61 -32.18 42.94 10.36
N ALA A 62 -32.86 43.63 9.44
CA ALA A 62 -32.39 44.91 8.93
C ALA A 62 -32.25 45.93 10.08
N MET A 63 -31.22 46.78 10.00
CA MET A 63 -31.00 47.82 11.00
C MET A 63 -32.11 48.88 10.89
N PRO A 64 -32.66 49.39 12.02
CA PRO A 64 -33.60 50.51 11.98
C PRO A 64 -32.93 51.72 11.33
N ALA A 65 -33.63 52.36 10.41
CA ALA A 65 -33.15 53.50 9.64
C ALA A 65 -33.79 54.83 10.08
N THR A 66 -34.92 54.77 10.80
CA THR A 66 -35.66 55.97 11.22
C THR A 66 -36.05 55.93 12.70
N VAL A 67 -36.32 57.11 13.26
CA VAL A 67 -36.80 57.27 14.65
C VAL A 67 -38.21 56.69 14.87
N ASN A 68 -38.95 56.41 13.79
CA ASN A 68 -40.30 55.86 13.85
C ASN A 68 -40.32 54.33 13.78
N ASP A 69 -39.16 53.70 13.60
CA ASP A 69 -39.06 52.24 13.52
C ASP A 69 -39.30 51.62 14.90
N ASP A 70 -39.93 50.44 14.93
CA ASP A 70 -40.23 49.72 16.17
C ASP A 70 -38.95 49.10 16.75
N LEU A 71 -38.29 49.86 17.64
CA LEU A 71 -37.05 49.47 18.28
C LEU A 71 -37.21 48.25 19.21
N ASP A 72 -38.35 48.11 19.89
CA ASP A 72 -38.59 47.01 20.82
C ASP A 72 -38.74 45.67 20.07
N HIS A 73 -39.49 45.69 18.95
CA HIS A 73 -39.57 44.55 18.04
C HIS A 73 -38.21 44.22 17.41
N TRP A 74 -37.44 45.23 16.99
CA TRP A 74 -36.10 45.03 16.44
C TRP A 74 -35.14 44.41 17.46
N LEU A 75 -35.12 44.90 18.72
CA LEU A 75 -34.30 44.34 19.80
C LEU A 75 -34.67 42.89 20.08
N THR A 76 -35.97 42.58 20.16
CA THR A 76 -36.46 41.21 20.38
C THR A 76 -36.04 40.28 19.25
N THR A 77 -36.22 40.70 18.00
CA THR A 77 -35.80 39.93 16.81
C THR A 77 -34.29 39.73 16.78
N THR A 78 -33.53 40.77 17.08
CA THR A 78 -32.05 40.71 17.15
C THR A 78 -31.58 39.73 18.22
N ALA A 79 -32.20 39.73 19.40
CA ALA A 79 -31.90 38.79 20.47
C ALA A 79 -32.21 37.34 20.08
N HIS A 80 -33.36 37.09 19.45
CA HIS A 80 -33.72 35.77 18.93
C HIS A 80 -32.75 35.29 17.85
N THR A 81 -32.39 36.15 16.89
CA THR A 81 -31.40 35.79 15.86
C THR A 81 -30.04 35.49 16.47
N ALA A 82 -29.59 36.27 17.47
CA ALA A 82 -28.32 36.03 18.15
C ALA A 82 -28.30 34.66 18.86
N ALA A 83 -29.39 34.28 19.54
CA ALA A 83 -29.52 32.97 20.15
C ALA A 83 -29.50 31.83 19.10
N ALA A 84 -30.21 32.02 17.98
CA ALA A 84 -30.20 31.07 16.88
C ALA A 84 -28.82 30.93 16.22
N ASP A 85 -28.05 32.02 16.05
CA ASP A 85 -26.69 31.99 15.49
C ASP A 85 -25.72 31.28 16.46
N ALA A 86 -25.89 31.44 17.78
CA ALA A 86 -25.11 30.69 18.76
C ALA A 86 -25.36 29.17 18.70
N GLU A 87 -26.63 28.75 18.63
CA GLU A 87 -27.00 27.34 18.45
C GLU A 87 -26.48 26.80 17.10
N TRP A 88 -26.64 27.59 16.04
CA TRP A 88 -26.13 27.26 14.71
C TRP A 88 -24.60 27.07 14.74
N SER A 89 -23.86 27.96 15.40
CA SER A 89 -22.40 27.87 15.50
C SER A 89 -21.96 26.61 16.26
N ALA A 90 -22.64 26.28 17.36
CA ALA A 90 -22.36 25.06 18.12
C ALA A 90 -22.57 23.80 17.26
N LYS A 91 -23.64 23.75 16.45
CA LYS A 91 -23.89 22.64 15.51
C LYS A 91 -22.84 22.56 14.40
N ASP A 92 -22.42 23.69 13.83
CA ASP A 92 -21.35 23.69 12.81
C ASP A 92 -20.03 23.17 13.39
N GLN A 93 -19.66 23.61 14.59
CA GLN A 93 -18.46 23.13 15.29
C GLN A 93 -18.54 21.62 15.56
N ALA A 94 -19.69 21.10 16.00
CA ALA A 94 -19.88 19.67 16.21
C ALA A 94 -19.74 18.86 14.92
N LEU A 95 -20.31 19.34 13.80
CA LEU A 95 -20.17 18.70 12.49
C LEU A 95 -18.73 18.74 11.97
N ALA A 96 -18.03 19.87 12.14
CA ALA A 96 -16.62 19.98 11.79
C ALA A 96 -15.75 18.99 12.60
N ALA A 97 -15.99 18.87 13.91
CA ALA A 97 -15.29 17.92 14.76
C ALA A 97 -15.58 16.46 14.36
N LEU A 98 -16.82 16.13 13.99
CA LEU A 98 -17.18 14.80 13.50
C LEU A 98 -16.46 14.45 12.19
N ILE A 99 -16.39 15.39 11.24
CA ILE A 99 -15.66 15.21 9.98
C ILE A 99 -14.18 14.93 10.26
N ALA A 100 -13.55 15.75 11.10
CA ALA A 100 -12.15 15.57 11.48
C ALA A 100 -11.91 14.22 12.19
N HIS A 101 -12.82 13.78 13.05
CA HIS A 101 -12.75 12.46 13.69
C HIS A 101 -12.83 11.32 12.67
N CYS A 102 -13.73 11.41 11.69
CA CYS A 102 -13.82 10.41 10.62
C CYS A 102 -12.55 10.36 9.78
N GLU A 103 -11.99 11.51 9.42
CA GLU A 103 -10.74 11.62 8.66
C GLU A 103 -9.54 11.04 9.43
N ALA A 104 -9.44 11.32 10.73
CA ALA A 104 -8.43 10.71 11.59
C ALA A 104 -8.58 9.17 11.68
N ARG A 105 -9.82 8.65 11.73
CA ARG A 105 -10.08 7.20 11.73
C ARG A 105 -9.71 6.56 10.39
N ILE A 106 -10.07 7.18 9.28
CA ILE A 106 -9.68 6.75 7.92
C ILE A 106 -8.16 6.72 7.82
N GLN A 107 -7.49 7.77 8.31
CA GLN A 107 -6.03 7.82 8.33
C GLN A 107 -5.42 6.71 9.17
N GLY A 108 -5.94 6.49 10.38
CA GLY A 108 -5.47 5.42 11.26
C GLY A 108 -5.54 4.04 10.62
N ILE A 109 -6.60 3.76 9.84
CA ILE A 109 -6.74 2.52 9.07
C ILE A 109 -5.68 2.42 7.97
N GLY A 110 -5.46 3.48 7.19
CA GLY A 110 -4.42 3.50 6.15
C GLY A 110 -3.00 3.43 6.71
N MET A 111 -2.81 3.77 7.99
CA MET A 111 -1.55 3.66 8.72
C MET A 111 -1.35 2.30 9.41
N ASP A 112 -2.37 1.42 9.44
CA ASP A 112 -2.23 0.05 9.93
C ASP A 112 -1.50 -0.83 8.90
N ARG A 113 -0.19 -0.56 8.77
CA ARG A 113 0.69 -1.14 7.75
C ARG A 113 0.67 -2.66 7.78
N ASP A 114 0.73 -3.26 8.97
CA ASP A 114 0.83 -4.72 9.10
C ASP A 114 -0.48 -5.40 8.65
N THR A 115 -1.64 -4.82 8.94
CA THR A 115 -2.93 -5.33 8.41
C THR A 115 -2.97 -5.21 6.88
N ILE A 116 -2.51 -4.10 6.32
CA ILE A 116 -2.46 -3.92 4.85
C ILE A 116 -1.47 -4.92 4.23
N LEU A 117 -0.27 -5.08 4.79
CA LEU A 117 0.75 -6.02 4.29
C LEU A 117 0.29 -7.47 4.36
N LYS A 118 -0.44 -7.88 5.41
CA LYS A 118 -1.07 -9.21 5.45
C LYS A 118 -2.08 -9.41 4.32
N SER A 119 -2.95 -8.42 4.12
CA SER A 119 -3.94 -8.47 3.04
C SER A 119 -3.28 -8.54 1.65
N LEU A 120 -2.18 -7.82 1.44
CA LEU A 120 -1.40 -7.89 0.21
C LEU A 120 -0.73 -9.26 0.05
N ASN A 121 -0.36 -9.92 1.15
CA ASN A 121 0.27 -11.24 1.10
C ASN A 121 -0.75 -12.29 0.66
N ASP A 122 -1.96 -12.23 1.20
CA ASP A 122 -3.05 -13.13 0.78
C ASP A 122 -3.37 -12.98 -0.72
N ASP A 123 -3.31 -11.75 -1.25
CA ASP A 123 -3.52 -11.48 -2.67
C ASP A 123 -2.32 -11.96 -3.52
N LEU A 124 -1.09 -11.81 -3.00
CA LEU A 124 0.11 -12.32 -3.66
C LEU A 124 0.12 -13.85 -3.71
N ASP A 125 -0.25 -14.54 -2.62
CA ASP A 125 -0.32 -16.00 -2.56
C ASP A 125 -1.32 -16.55 -3.59
N GLN A 126 -2.49 -15.92 -3.72
CA GLN A 126 -3.48 -16.26 -4.75
C GLN A 126 -2.95 -16.03 -6.16
N LEU A 127 -2.24 -14.92 -6.38
CA LEU A 127 -1.61 -14.62 -7.67
C LEU A 127 -0.55 -15.66 -8.02
N MET A 128 0.33 -15.99 -7.07
CA MET A 128 1.42 -16.96 -7.28
C MET A 128 0.87 -18.36 -7.56
N ALA A 129 -0.26 -18.74 -6.94
CA ALA A 129 -0.94 -20.00 -7.26
C ALA A 129 -1.49 -20.03 -8.70
N ARG A 130 -2.07 -18.92 -9.18
CA ARG A 130 -2.51 -18.80 -10.58
C ARG A 130 -1.34 -18.82 -11.55
N ALA A 131 -0.26 -18.10 -11.22
CA ALA A 131 0.96 -18.09 -12.02
C ALA A 131 1.60 -19.48 -12.09
N ALA A 132 1.62 -20.23 -11.00
CA ALA A 132 2.07 -21.62 -11.00
C ALA A 132 1.29 -22.49 -11.98
N HIS A 133 -0.05 -22.39 -11.95
CA HIS A 133 -0.89 -23.12 -12.89
C HIS A 133 -0.66 -22.74 -14.36
N ALA A 134 -0.47 -21.45 -14.66
CA ALA A 134 -0.16 -21.00 -16.01
C ALA A 134 1.25 -21.46 -16.46
N VAL A 135 2.24 -21.45 -15.56
CA VAL A 135 3.59 -21.95 -15.87
C VAL A 135 3.60 -23.44 -16.16
N GLU A 136 2.78 -24.25 -15.47
CA GLU A 136 2.62 -25.67 -15.80
C GLU A 136 2.12 -25.86 -17.25
N GLN A 137 1.24 -24.98 -17.73
CA GLN A 137 0.70 -25.02 -19.09
C GLN A 137 1.69 -24.54 -20.17
N LEU A 138 2.79 -23.89 -19.81
CA LEU A 138 3.85 -23.51 -20.76
C LEU A 138 4.62 -24.72 -21.31
N ASN A 139 4.46 -25.92 -20.73
CA ASN A 139 5.13 -27.15 -21.18
C ASN A 139 6.67 -26.99 -21.32
N GLY A 140 7.30 -26.22 -20.44
CA GLY A 140 8.74 -25.97 -20.43
C GLY A 140 9.22 -24.83 -21.33
N ALA A 141 8.32 -24.08 -21.97
CA ALA A 141 8.68 -22.83 -22.63
C ALA A 141 9.00 -21.73 -21.60
N HIS A 142 10.14 -21.07 -21.74
CA HIS A 142 10.61 -20.02 -20.82
C HIS A 142 10.92 -18.69 -21.53
N THR A 143 10.88 -18.68 -22.86
CA THR A 143 11.14 -17.51 -23.69
C THR A 143 10.05 -17.30 -24.75
N PRO A 144 9.86 -16.07 -25.26
CA PRO A 144 8.90 -15.83 -26.34
C PRO A 144 9.12 -16.71 -27.58
N ALA A 145 10.37 -17.02 -27.91
CA ALA A 145 10.69 -17.89 -29.04
C ALA A 145 10.24 -19.34 -28.80
N GLU A 146 10.46 -19.87 -27.59
CA GLU A 146 9.99 -21.20 -27.19
C GLU A 146 8.46 -21.26 -27.12
N VAL A 147 7.81 -20.19 -26.64
CA VAL A 147 6.35 -20.07 -26.61
C VAL A 147 5.75 -20.15 -28.00
N VAL A 148 6.33 -19.44 -28.98
CA VAL A 148 5.90 -19.51 -30.38
C VAL A 148 6.12 -20.91 -30.95
N ALA A 149 7.27 -21.52 -30.68
CA ALA A 149 7.57 -22.88 -31.14
C ALA A 149 6.64 -23.94 -30.53
N ALA A 150 6.23 -23.77 -29.26
CA ALA A 150 5.34 -24.67 -28.54
C ALA A 150 3.84 -24.37 -28.77
N GLY A 151 3.50 -23.24 -29.40
CA GLY A 151 2.11 -22.85 -29.66
C GLY A 151 1.33 -22.46 -28.41
N VAL A 152 2.00 -22.03 -27.33
CA VAL A 152 1.39 -21.69 -26.02
C VAL A 152 1.25 -20.18 -25.81
N GLY A 153 1.05 -19.42 -26.89
CA GLY A 153 0.99 -17.95 -26.86
C GLY A 153 -0.07 -17.38 -25.93
N ASP A 154 -1.25 -18.02 -25.86
CA ASP A 154 -2.34 -17.57 -25.00
C ASP A 154 -1.98 -17.64 -23.50
N VAL A 155 -1.29 -18.71 -23.10
CA VAL A 155 -0.79 -18.90 -21.72
C VAL A 155 0.25 -17.85 -21.37
N TRP A 156 1.13 -17.50 -22.32
CA TRP A 156 2.10 -16.43 -22.13
C TRP A 156 1.44 -15.06 -21.95
N ASN A 157 0.36 -14.79 -22.69
CA ASN A 157 -0.44 -13.57 -22.51
C ASN A 157 -1.13 -13.55 -21.14
N GLU A 158 -1.66 -14.68 -20.66
CA GLU A 158 -2.19 -14.78 -19.28
C GLU A 158 -1.11 -14.44 -18.24
N LEU A 159 0.11 -14.97 -18.41
CA LEU A 159 1.23 -14.64 -17.52
C LEU A 159 1.64 -13.17 -17.59
N ALA A 160 1.47 -12.49 -18.73
CA ALA A 160 1.70 -11.05 -18.84
C ALA A 160 0.69 -10.24 -18.00
N GLU A 161 -0.59 -10.63 -18.00
CA GLU A 161 -1.62 -10.02 -17.14
C GLU A 161 -1.35 -10.31 -15.66
N LEU A 162 -1.00 -11.55 -15.31
CA LEU A 162 -0.59 -11.90 -13.94
C LEU A 162 0.67 -11.13 -13.49
N ARG A 163 1.59 -10.86 -14.42
CA ARG A 163 2.76 -10.03 -14.14
C ARG A 163 2.37 -8.58 -13.85
N HIS A 164 1.41 -8.02 -14.60
CA HIS A 164 0.87 -6.70 -14.30
C HIS A 164 0.29 -6.64 -12.89
N ASP A 165 -0.53 -7.64 -12.53
CA ASP A 165 -1.09 -7.77 -11.18
C ASP A 165 -0.01 -7.88 -10.10
N TYR A 166 1.05 -8.66 -10.34
CA TYR A 166 2.19 -8.79 -9.43
C TYR A 166 2.86 -7.43 -9.20
N ASP A 167 3.09 -6.66 -10.25
CA ASP A 167 3.69 -5.33 -10.15
C ASP A 167 2.78 -4.34 -9.38
N GLN A 168 1.46 -4.43 -9.55
CA GLN A 168 0.51 -3.64 -8.77
C GLN A 168 0.58 -3.99 -7.27
N ILE A 169 0.70 -5.27 -6.91
CA ILE A 169 0.88 -5.69 -5.50
C ILE A 169 2.21 -5.15 -4.95
N ARG A 170 3.30 -5.23 -5.72
CA ARG A 170 4.61 -4.69 -5.31
C ARG A 170 4.59 -3.17 -5.15
N GLN A 171 3.88 -2.45 -6.01
CA GLN A 171 3.69 -1.00 -5.88
C GLN A 171 2.89 -0.64 -4.62
N ALA A 172 1.82 -1.38 -4.33
CA ALA A 172 1.04 -1.23 -3.09
C ALA A 172 1.91 -1.48 -1.86
N GLN A 173 2.69 -2.57 -1.87
CA GLN A 173 3.62 -2.90 -0.79
C GLN A 173 4.65 -1.77 -0.58
N ALA A 174 5.28 -1.28 -1.65
CA ALA A 174 6.24 -0.19 -1.57
C ALA A 174 5.62 1.08 -0.98
N SER A 175 4.38 1.39 -1.35
CA SER A 175 3.63 2.54 -0.80
C SER A 175 3.40 2.38 0.70
N VAL A 176 2.96 1.21 1.17
CA VAL A 176 2.74 0.92 2.60
C VAL A 176 4.03 1.02 3.41
N MET A 177 5.11 0.48 2.86
CA MET A 177 6.40 0.42 3.53
C MET A 177 7.19 1.74 3.45
N THR A 178 6.71 2.74 2.71
CA THR A 178 7.39 4.03 2.57
C THR A 178 7.65 4.66 3.95
N GLY A 179 8.91 5.06 4.18
CA GLY A 179 9.38 5.63 5.43
C GLY A 179 9.71 4.62 6.54
N LEU A 180 9.57 3.31 6.30
CA LEU A 180 10.06 2.27 7.21
C LEU A 180 11.58 2.11 7.05
N GLN A 181 12.31 2.11 8.17
CA GLN A 181 13.75 1.85 8.19
C GLN A 181 14.06 0.45 7.64
N GLU A 182 13.12 -0.47 7.82
CA GLU A 182 13.17 -1.85 7.37
C GLU A 182 13.39 -1.98 5.85
N LEU A 183 12.85 -1.06 5.05
CA LEU A 183 13.10 -1.06 3.60
C LEU A 183 14.58 -0.87 3.27
N GLY A 184 15.29 -0.03 4.02
CA GLY A 184 16.72 0.20 3.83
C GLY A 184 17.53 -1.03 4.21
N LEU A 185 17.19 -1.68 5.32
CA LEU A 185 17.91 -2.86 5.82
C LEU A 185 17.64 -4.12 5.00
N GLY A 186 16.46 -4.22 4.38
CA GLY A 186 16.05 -5.38 3.60
C GLY A 186 16.67 -5.46 2.21
N ARG A 187 17.18 -4.35 1.66
CA ARG A 187 17.69 -4.28 0.27
C ARG A 187 19.18 -4.59 0.17
N SER A 188 19.60 -5.04 -1.02
CA SER A 188 21.02 -5.14 -1.34
C SER A 188 21.65 -3.76 -1.46
N ASN A 189 22.82 -3.57 -0.86
CA ASN A 189 23.64 -2.36 -1.07
C ASN A 189 24.33 -2.35 -2.45
N TYR A 190 24.37 -3.49 -3.14
CA TYR A 190 25.08 -3.66 -4.41
C TYR A 190 24.12 -3.73 -5.61
N LEU A 191 22.93 -4.29 -5.40
CA LEU A 191 21.85 -4.40 -6.39
C LEU A 191 20.71 -3.45 -6.04
N PHE A 192 21.04 -2.20 -5.75
CA PHE A 192 20.09 -1.21 -5.21
C PHE A 192 18.95 -0.84 -6.19
N ASP A 193 19.18 -1.07 -7.48
CA ASP A 193 18.24 -0.86 -8.58
C ASP A 193 17.37 -2.09 -8.86
N ASP A 194 17.60 -3.22 -8.17
CA ASP A 194 16.88 -4.47 -8.38
C ASP A 194 15.86 -4.72 -7.24
N PRO A 195 14.55 -4.54 -7.49
CA PRO A 195 13.53 -4.73 -6.47
C PRO A 195 13.44 -6.17 -5.92
N LEU A 196 13.87 -7.18 -6.69
CA LEU A 196 13.85 -8.58 -6.25
C LEU A 196 15.05 -8.91 -5.34
N ALA A 197 16.12 -8.12 -5.38
CA ALA A 197 17.26 -8.22 -4.48
C ALA A 197 16.93 -7.58 -3.11
N SER A 198 15.87 -8.06 -2.48
CA SER A 198 15.35 -7.55 -1.22
C SER A 198 14.66 -8.65 -0.41
N ASP A 199 14.87 -8.63 0.90
CA ASP A 199 14.11 -9.44 1.86
C ASP A 199 12.63 -9.13 1.89
N THR A 200 12.26 -7.93 1.43
CA THR A 200 10.86 -7.54 1.32
C THR A 200 10.19 -8.19 0.12
N ALA A 201 10.96 -8.70 -0.85
CA ALA A 201 10.46 -9.34 -2.05
C ALA A 201 10.45 -10.86 -1.93
N ILE A 202 11.55 -11.46 -1.43
CA ILE A 202 11.77 -12.91 -1.38
C ILE A 202 12.32 -13.32 0.01
N ALA A 203 11.59 -14.19 0.73
CA ALA A 203 11.93 -14.57 2.10
C ALA A 203 13.20 -15.45 2.20
N ASN A 204 13.38 -16.36 1.24
CA ASN A 204 14.50 -17.31 1.18
C ASN A 204 15.62 -16.88 0.22
N LEU A 205 15.79 -15.56 0.01
CA LEU A 205 16.76 -15.05 -0.97
C LEU A 205 18.21 -15.51 -0.68
N ASP A 206 18.59 -15.60 0.61
CA ASP A 206 19.89 -16.15 1.05
C ASP A 206 20.12 -17.61 0.62
N HIS A 207 19.07 -18.39 0.33
CA HIS A 207 19.20 -19.78 -0.12
C HIS A 207 19.31 -19.88 -1.65
N ILE A 208 18.48 -19.11 -2.38
CA ILE A 208 18.44 -19.19 -3.84
C ILE A 208 19.53 -18.37 -4.52
N PHE A 209 20.01 -17.31 -3.86
CA PHE A 209 21.09 -16.46 -4.35
C PHE A 209 21.99 -15.99 -3.20
N PRO A 210 22.77 -16.87 -2.54
CA PRO A 210 23.48 -16.54 -1.29
C PRO A 210 24.34 -15.28 -1.31
N ALA A 211 24.92 -14.95 -2.46
CA ALA A 211 25.80 -13.78 -2.64
C ALA A 211 25.05 -12.46 -2.94
N TRP A 212 23.71 -12.42 -2.94
CA TRP A 212 22.94 -11.23 -3.32
C TRP A 212 23.22 -9.97 -2.50
N ARG A 213 23.79 -10.15 -1.29
CA ARG A 213 24.20 -9.08 -0.39
C ARG A 213 25.65 -8.67 -0.50
N ASP A 214 26.49 -9.43 -1.19
CA ASP A 214 27.94 -9.24 -1.24
C ASP A 214 28.39 -9.01 -2.68
N ARG A 215 29.37 -8.12 -2.87
CA ARG A 215 29.94 -7.83 -4.21
C ARG A 215 30.77 -8.99 -4.77
N THR A 216 31.19 -9.92 -3.91
CA THR A 216 32.07 -11.02 -4.28
C THR A 216 31.23 -12.19 -4.79
N THR A 217 30.85 -12.17 -6.07
CA THR A 217 30.24 -13.33 -6.72
C THR A 217 31.30 -14.40 -7.00
N PRO A 218 31.21 -15.62 -6.43
CA PRO A 218 31.81 -16.79 -7.04
C PRO A 218 30.76 -17.36 -8.02
N THR A 219 31.00 -17.11 -9.31
CA THR A 219 30.43 -17.81 -10.48
C THR A 219 28.91 -17.66 -10.71
N PRO A 220 28.46 -17.37 -11.95
CA PRO A 220 27.04 -17.35 -12.30
C PRO A 220 26.38 -18.69 -11.97
N VAL A 221 25.29 -18.67 -11.19
CA VAL A 221 24.43 -19.84 -11.00
C VAL A 221 23.77 -20.11 -12.36
N SER A 222 24.08 -21.28 -12.94
CA SER A 222 23.73 -21.68 -14.30
C SER A 222 22.22 -21.75 -14.53
N PHE A 223 21.66 -20.70 -15.16
CA PHE A 223 20.41 -20.78 -15.93
C PHE A 223 20.46 -19.81 -17.15
N SER A 224 21.11 -20.26 -18.23
CA SER A 224 20.85 -19.94 -19.67
C SER A 224 20.72 -18.46 -20.16
N PRO A 225 20.55 -18.18 -21.48
CA PRO A 225 21.60 -18.00 -22.48
C PRO A 225 21.77 -16.53 -22.98
N SER A 226 21.34 -15.53 -22.21
CA SER A 226 21.31 -14.11 -22.67
C SER A 226 21.98 -13.13 -21.71
N TRP A 227 23.10 -13.49 -21.10
CA TRP A 227 23.72 -12.69 -20.04
C TRP A 227 24.30 -11.38 -20.59
N ASP A 228 23.64 -10.27 -20.26
CA ASP A 228 24.09 -8.89 -20.39
C ASP A 228 25.17 -8.52 -19.33
N GLY A 229 25.87 -9.51 -18.77
CA GLY A 229 26.86 -9.32 -17.71
C GLY A 229 26.28 -9.05 -16.32
N ARG A 230 24.97 -9.22 -16.12
CA ARG A 230 24.31 -9.14 -14.80
C ARG A 230 24.75 -10.28 -13.87
N ALA A 231 24.60 -10.10 -12.57
CA ALA A 231 24.94 -11.11 -11.55
C ALA A 231 23.72 -11.88 -11.05
N GLN A 232 22.52 -11.39 -11.34
CA GLN A 232 21.27 -11.92 -10.82
C GLN A 232 20.83 -13.19 -11.55
N PRO A 233 20.23 -14.16 -10.86
CA PRO A 233 19.78 -15.41 -11.48
C PRO A 233 18.44 -15.31 -12.22
N TRP A 234 17.72 -14.19 -12.10
CA TRP A 234 16.41 -14.00 -12.76
C TRP A 234 16.52 -13.25 -14.10
N PRO A 235 15.64 -13.56 -15.09
CA PRO A 235 15.61 -12.87 -16.38
C PRO A 235 15.38 -11.36 -16.28
N LYS A 236 15.66 -10.62 -17.37
CA LYS A 236 15.28 -9.20 -17.48
C LYS A 236 13.83 -9.02 -17.92
N ASP A 237 13.34 -9.94 -18.75
CA ASP A 237 11.96 -9.94 -19.21
C ASP A 237 10.98 -10.07 -18.02
N PRO A 238 9.98 -9.19 -17.87
CA PRO A 238 9.07 -9.23 -16.74
C PRO A 238 8.26 -10.53 -16.63
N VAL A 239 7.83 -11.12 -17.74
CA VAL A 239 7.08 -12.37 -17.74
C VAL A 239 8.01 -13.52 -17.38
N GLY A 240 9.19 -13.59 -17.99
CA GLY A 240 10.24 -14.54 -17.64
C GLY A 240 10.68 -14.46 -16.17
N GLN A 241 10.69 -13.26 -15.56
CA GLN A 241 10.89 -13.12 -14.12
C GLN A 241 9.79 -13.78 -13.30
N LEU A 242 8.52 -13.64 -13.67
CA LEU A 242 7.42 -14.30 -12.97
C LEU A 242 7.53 -15.82 -13.09
N VAL A 243 7.85 -16.32 -14.29
CA VAL A 243 8.14 -17.75 -14.53
C VAL A 243 9.30 -18.23 -13.65
N TRP A 244 10.36 -17.44 -13.51
CA TRP A 244 11.49 -17.77 -12.64
C TRP A 244 11.08 -17.78 -11.16
N ILE A 245 10.31 -16.81 -10.68
CA ILE A 245 9.85 -16.79 -9.28
C ILE A 245 9.09 -18.08 -8.96
N VAL A 246 8.21 -18.51 -9.87
CA VAL A 246 7.43 -19.74 -9.72
C VAL A 246 8.31 -21.00 -9.71
N THR A 247 9.29 -21.10 -10.61
CA THR A 247 10.05 -22.34 -10.84
C THR A 247 11.32 -22.48 -10.01
N SER A 248 11.87 -21.39 -9.48
CA SER A 248 13.15 -21.38 -8.74
C SER A 248 13.04 -21.79 -7.27
N GLY A 249 11.83 -22.02 -6.76
CA GLY A 249 11.59 -22.19 -5.32
C GLY A 249 11.72 -20.88 -4.53
N ALA A 250 11.69 -19.72 -5.19
CA ALA A 250 11.64 -18.43 -4.53
C ALA A 250 10.35 -18.27 -3.73
N GLN A 251 10.49 -17.85 -2.47
CA GLN A 251 9.37 -17.58 -1.57
C GLN A 251 9.00 -16.11 -1.66
N ALA A 252 8.30 -15.74 -2.73
CA ALA A 252 7.72 -14.42 -2.88
C ALA A 252 6.70 -14.15 -1.76
N TRP A 253 6.77 -12.97 -1.15
CA TRP A 253 5.91 -12.60 -0.02
C TRP A 253 5.79 -11.09 0.14
N THR A 254 4.80 -10.61 0.90
CA THR A 254 4.70 -9.22 1.36
C THR A 254 4.73 -9.17 2.88
N PRO A 255 5.91 -9.07 3.50
CA PRO A 255 6.03 -9.29 4.93
C PRO A 255 5.54 -8.10 5.75
N THR A 256 4.94 -8.42 6.90
CA THR A 256 4.78 -7.46 8.00
C THR A 256 6.13 -7.09 8.63
N THR A 257 6.12 -6.00 9.39
CA THR A 257 7.31 -5.54 10.14
C THR A 257 7.80 -6.61 11.11
N SER A 258 6.88 -7.27 11.82
CA SER A 258 7.20 -8.36 12.74
C SER A 258 7.82 -9.57 12.03
N GLN A 259 7.33 -9.92 10.84
CA GLN A 259 7.86 -11.03 10.05
C GLN A 259 9.27 -10.74 9.53
N LEU A 260 9.55 -9.52 9.04
CA LEU A 260 10.90 -9.10 8.65
C LEU A 260 11.87 -9.18 9.82
N ASN A 261 11.48 -8.66 10.98
CA ASN A 261 12.31 -8.71 12.18
C ASN A 261 12.62 -10.14 12.62
N THR A 262 11.63 -11.03 12.52
CA THR A 262 11.80 -12.47 12.80
C THR A 262 12.77 -13.12 11.82
N LEU A 263 12.64 -12.82 10.52
CA LEU A 263 13.55 -13.32 9.48
C LEU A 263 14.99 -12.88 9.76
N TRP A 264 15.20 -11.60 10.09
CA TRP A 264 16.53 -11.09 10.39
C TRP A 264 17.11 -11.63 11.69
N ALA A 265 16.29 -11.83 12.71
CA ALA A 265 16.73 -12.49 13.95
C ALA A 265 17.23 -13.91 13.66
N LYS A 266 16.44 -14.72 12.96
CA LYS A 266 16.82 -16.08 12.56
C LYS A 266 18.13 -16.12 11.77
N ARG A 267 18.31 -15.19 10.82
CA ARG A 267 19.55 -15.13 10.02
C ARG A 267 20.77 -14.69 10.83
N ARG A 268 20.60 -13.77 11.78
CA ARG A 268 21.69 -13.41 12.72
C ARG A 268 22.10 -14.61 13.56
N GLU A 269 21.13 -15.39 14.04
CA GLU A 269 21.40 -16.63 14.79
C GLU A 269 22.15 -17.66 13.92
N THR A 270 21.72 -17.90 12.68
CA THR A 270 22.41 -18.84 11.77
C THR A 270 23.85 -18.41 11.46
N ARG A 271 24.12 -17.11 11.32
CA ARG A 271 25.48 -16.61 11.08
C ARG A 271 26.37 -16.65 12.33
N ALA A 272 25.78 -16.45 13.51
CA ALA A 272 26.49 -16.56 14.78
C ALA A 272 26.79 -18.02 15.16
N HIS A 273 25.95 -18.96 14.74
CA HIS A 273 26.08 -20.38 14.98
C HIS A 273 25.95 -21.17 13.68
N PRO A 274 26.98 -21.15 12.81
CA PRO A 274 26.97 -21.94 11.59
C PRO A 274 26.83 -23.41 11.97
N GLN A 275 25.75 -24.06 11.53
CA GLN A 275 25.62 -25.50 11.71
C GLN A 275 26.77 -26.20 10.97
N PRO A 276 27.36 -27.26 11.55
CA PRO A 276 28.33 -28.07 10.82
C PRO A 276 27.67 -28.57 9.54
N THR A 277 28.29 -28.28 8.39
CA THR A 277 27.87 -28.79 7.10
C THR A 277 27.84 -30.31 7.18
N ASN A 278 26.66 -30.90 7.15
CA ASN A 278 26.54 -32.33 6.91
C ASN A 278 27.13 -32.58 5.51
N GLU A 279 28.32 -33.17 5.46
CA GLU A 279 28.90 -33.68 4.23
C GLU A 279 27.89 -34.65 3.62
N VAL A 280 27.25 -34.21 2.53
CA VAL A 280 26.47 -35.09 1.67
C VAL A 280 27.48 -36.03 1.02
N THR A 281 27.68 -37.18 1.63
CA THR A 281 28.38 -38.30 1.02
C THR A 281 27.48 -38.80 -0.10
N HIS A 282 27.78 -38.38 -1.33
CA HIS A 282 27.21 -38.99 -2.52
C HIS A 282 27.72 -40.44 -2.60
N ALA A 283 26.82 -41.40 -2.40
CA ALA A 283 27.01 -42.81 -2.71
C ALA A 283 26.47 -43.11 -4.12
#